data_AF-A0A1E3PX58-F1
#
_entry.id   AF-A0A1E3PX58-F1
#
_cell.length_a   1.000
_cell.length_b   1.000
_cell.length_c   1.000
_cell.angle_alpha   90.00
_cell.angle_beta   90.00
_cell.angle_gamma   90.00
#
_symmetry.space_group_name_H-M   'P 1'
#
loop_
_entity.id
_entity.type
_entity.pdbx_description
1 polymer ?
#
loop_
_entity_poly.entity_id
_entity_poly.type
_entity_poly.pdbx_seq_one_letter_code
_entity_poly.pdbx_strand_id
1 'polypeptide(L)'
;MATKATKVKIILALLAVKQNPKLSICEVARIYSVSRATLARRQRGQRSRRDTLANSRRLTDLEEYIIVEYILDLDSRTFSPRISGVEDMATAHACWYKLVDLEIHYAASRA
;
A
#
# COMPACT_ATOMS: atom_id res chain seq x y z
N MET A 1 -1.43 4.11 -20.06
CA MET A 1 -1.80 3.30 -18.88
C MET A 1 -0.83 2.12 -18.76
N ALA A 2 -0.06 2.00 -17.65
CA ALA A 2 0.80 0.82 -17.46
C ALA A 2 -0.07 -0.39 -17.13
N THR A 3 -0.24 -1.28 -18.11
CA THR A 3 -1.01 -2.53 -18.01
C THR A 3 -0.35 -3.53 -17.06
N LYS A 4 -1.13 -4.51 -16.53
CA LYS A 4 -0.62 -5.62 -15.71
C LYS A 4 0.60 -6.31 -16.37
N ALA A 5 0.56 -6.46 -17.69
CA ALA A 5 1.66 -7.01 -18.50
C ALA A 5 3.01 -6.29 -18.29
N THR A 6 3.01 -4.98 -18.07
CA THR A 6 4.24 -4.20 -17.84
C THR A 6 4.89 -4.54 -16.49
N LYS A 7 4.09 -4.75 -15.44
CA LYS A 7 4.60 -5.15 -14.12
C LYS A 7 5.26 -6.54 -14.18
N VAL A 8 4.63 -7.48 -14.88
CA VAL A 8 5.17 -8.84 -15.06
C VAL A 8 6.53 -8.81 -15.76
N LYS A 9 6.68 -8.05 -16.86
CA LYS A 9 7.96 -7.90 -17.57
C LYS A 9 9.08 -7.35 -16.66
N ILE A 10 8.76 -6.37 -15.81
CA ILE A 10 9.72 -5.82 -14.84
C ILE A 10 10.16 -6.89 -13.84
N ILE A 11 9.23 -7.69 -13.32
CA ILE A 11 9.53 -8.76 -12.36
C ILE A 11 10.45 -9.81 -13.00
N LEU A 12 10.13 -10.26 -14.22
CA LEU A 12 10.95 -11.20 -14.98
C LEU A 12 12.35 -10.64 -15.26
N ALA A 13 12.44 -9.37 -15.66
CA ALA A 13 13.72 -8.71 -15.88
C ALA A 13 14.57 -8.63 -14.59
N LEU A 14 13.96 -8.34 -13.44
CA LEU A 14 14.68 -8.34 -12.16
C LEU A 14 15.18 -9.74 -11.77
N LEU A 15 14.39 -10.79 -12.04
CA LEU A 15 14.79 -12.18 -11.82
C LEU A 15 15.97 -12.56 -12.72
N ALA A 16 15.93 -12.17 -14.00
CA ALA A 16 17.02 -12.43 -14.96
C ALA A 16 18.34 -11.78 -14.53
N VAL A 17 18.30 -10.53 -14.04
CA VAL A 17 19.49 -9.85 -13.48
C VAL A 17 20.04 -10.60 -12.25
N LYS A 18 19.16 -11.15 -11.39
CA LYS A 18 19.58 -11.91 -10.21
C LYS A 18 20.20 -13.26 -10.56
N GLN A 19 19.65 -13.97 -11.54
CA GLN A 19 20.15 -15.29 -11.95
C GLN A 19 21.48 -15.19 -12.70
N ASN A 20 21.65 -14.15 -13.52
CA ASN A 20 22.83 -13.98 -14.37
C ASN A 20 23.49 -12.62 -14.11
N PRO A 21 24.38 -12.50 -13.11
CA PRO A 21 25.04 -11.24 -12.78
C PRO A 21 26.00 -10.74 -13.87
N LYS A 22 26.35 -11.59 -14.86
CA LYS A 22 27.13 -11.22 -16.03
C LYS A 22 26.34 -10.37 -17.03
N LEU A 23 25.00 -10.44 -17.02
CA LEU A 23 24.16 -9.67 -17.93
C LEU A 23 24.07 -8.22 -17.48
N SER A 24 24.30 -7.29 -18.40
CA SER A 24 24.13 -5.87 -18.12
C SER A 24 22.64 -5.51 -17.99
N ILE A 25 22.33 -4.52 -17.15
CA ILE A 25 20.96 -3.99 -17.02
C ILE A 25 20.41 -3.52 -18.38
N CYS A 26 21.27 -2.97 -19.24
CA CYS A 26 20.91 -2.54 -20.60
C CYS A 26 20.39 -3.70 -21.44
N GLU A 27 21.10 -4.82 -21.38
CA GLU A 27 20.79 -5.99 -22.18
C GLU A 27 19.52 -6.68 -21.71
N VAL A 28 19.33 -6.81 -20.39
CA VAL A 28 18.09 -7.34 -19.83
C VAL A 28 16.91 -6.42 -20.15
N ALA A 29 17.08 -5.10 -20.04
CA ALA A 29 16.05 -4.14 -20.42
C ALA A 29 15.63 -4.29 -21.90
N ARG A 30 16.60 -4.54 -22.80
CA ARG A 30 16.35 -4.79 -24.22
C ARG A 30 15.59 -6.11 -24.44
N ILE A 31 16.03 -7.21 -23.84
CA ILE A 31 15.42 -8.55 -23.97
C ILE A 31 13.95 -8.51 -23.54
N TYR A 32 13.65 -7.90 -22.39
CA TYR A 32 12.29 -7.86 -21.85
C TYR A 32 11.47 -6.65 -22.31
N SER A 33 12.02 -5.81 -23.21
CA SER A 33 11.37 -4.59 -23.71
C SER A 33 10.88 -3.67 -22.57
N VAL A 34 11.73 -3.45 -21.58
CA VAL A 34 11.49 -2.56 -20.43
C VAL A 34 12.45 -1.38 -20.50
N SER A 35 12.03 -0.19 -20.10
CA SER A 35 12.96 0.95 -19.99
C SER A 35 14.10 0.65 -19.01
N ARG A 36 15.34 0.87 -19.44
CA ARG A 36 16.55 0.78 -18.60
C ARG A 36 16.41 1.59 -17.32
N ALA A 37 15.90 2.82 -17.42
CA ALA A 37 15.73 3.72 -16.28
C ALA A 37 14.70 3.18 -15.28
N THR A 38 13.64 2.52 -15.76
CA THR A 38 12.67 1.86 -14.88
C THR A 38 13.28 0.65 -14.20
N LEU A 39 13.98 -0.22 -14.93
CA LEU A 39 14.61 -1.43 -14.38
C LEU A 39 15.65 -1.10 -13.31
N ALA A 40 16.54 -0.13 -13.57
CA ALA A 40 17.56 0.30 -12.61
C ALA A 40 16.97 0.89 -11.32
N ARG A 41 15.88 1.68 -11.42
CA ARG A 41 15.16 2.19 -10.23
C ARG A 41 14.58 1.04 -9.40
N ARG A 42 13.98 0.05 -10.06
CA ARG A 42 13.37 -1.12 -9.40
C ARG A 42 14.41 -2.01 -8.73
N GLN A 43 15.58 -2.17 -9.35
CA GLN A 43 16.70 -2.89 -8.77
C GLN A 43 17.20 -2.23 -7.47
N ARG A 44 17.19 -0.89 -7.41
CA ARG A 44 17.48 -0.11 -6.19
C ARG A 44 16.35 -0.12 -5.15
N GLY A 45 15.28 -0.87 -5.37
CA GLY A 45 14.15 -0.94 -4.45
C GLY A 45 13.13 0.20 -4.58
N GLN A 46 13.27 1.10 -5.56
CA GLN A 46 12.27 2.15 -5.77
C GLN A 46 10.99 1.54 -6.36
N ARG A 47 9.94 1.49 -5.55
CA ARG A 47 8.60 1.02 -5.94
C ARG A 47 7.92 2.02 -6.88
N SER A 48 6.90 1.56 -7.60
CA SER A 48 6.06 2.46 -8.41
C SER A 48 5.33 3.41 -7.48
N ARG A 49 5.06 4.65 -7.91
CA ARG A 49 4.15 5.52 -7.15
C ARG A 49 2.79 4.87 -6.88
N ARG A 50 2.31 4.02 -7.80
CA ARG A 50 1.06 3.24 -7.66
C ARG A 50 1.13 2.11 -6.63
N ASP A 51 2.34 1.61 -6.35
CA ASP A 51 2.57 0.52 -5.40
C ASP A 51 3.10 1.07 -4.06
N THR A 52 3.27 2.40 -3.95
CA THR A 52 3.78 3.09 -2.77
C THR A 52 2.64 3.83 -2.08
N LEU A 53 2.56 3.68 -0.76
CA LEU A 53 1.62 4.41 0.08
C LEU A 53 1.84 5.93 -0.05
N ALA A 54 0.79 6.71 0.16
CA ALA A 54 0.92 8.16 0.21
C ALA A 54 1.71 8.58 1.46
N ASN A 55 2.65 9.52 1.32
CA ASN A 55 3.46 10.01 2.45
C ASN A 55 2.60 10.63 3.56
N SER A 56 1.42 11.15 3.21
CA SER A 56 0.45 11.75 4.13
C SER A 56 -0.59 10.76 4.67
N ARG A 57 -0.40 9.45 4.49
CA ARG A 57 -1.32 8.44 5.02
C ARG A 57 -1.28 8.48 6.56
N ARG A 58 -2.42 8.81 7.18
CA ARG A 58 -2.57 8.89 8.65
C ARG A 58 -3.20 7.63 9.24
N LEU A 59 -3.86 6.82 8.41
CA LEU A 59 -4.55 5.60 8.81
C LEU A 59 -3.66 4.38 8.60
N THR A 60 -3.76 3.43 9.51
CA THR A 60 -3.15 2.10 9.42
C THR A 60 -3.92 1.21 8.44
N ASP A 61 -3.31 0.08 8.05
CA ASP A 61 -3.95 -0.90 7.17
C ASP A 61 -5.27 -1.44 7.76
N LEU A 62 -5.32 -1.62 9.08
CA LEU A 62 -6.51 -2.10 9.79
C LEU A 62 -7.62 -1.04 9.81
N GLU A 63 -7.27 0.21 10.13
CA GLU A 63 -8.21 1.33 10.12
C GLU A 63 -8.81 1.53 8.73
N GLU A 64 -7.98 1.51 7.69
CA GLU A 64 -8.45 1.64 6.31
C GLU A 64 -9.35 0.47 5.90
N TYR A 65 -9.02 -0.76 6.32
CA TYR A 65 -9.87 -1.93 6.09
C TYR A 65 -11.27 -1.75 6.69
N ILE A 66 -11.35 -1.33 7.96
CA ILE A 66 -12.63 -1.17 8.67
C ILE A 66 -13.47 -0.06 8.05
N ILE A 67 -12.84 1.04 7.63
CA ILE A 67 -13.53 2.12 6.93
C ILE A 67 -14.07 1.64 5.56
N VAL A 68 -13.30 0.86 4.81
CA VAL A 68 -13.75 0.29 3.53
C VAL A 68 -14.92 -0.67 3.74
N GLU A 69 -14.86 -1.54 4.74
CA GLU A 69 -15.94 -2.46 5.09
C GLU A 69 -17.21 -1.69 5.48
N TYR A 70 -17.08 -0.63 6.28
CA TYR A 70 -18.19 0.25 6.63
C TYR A 70 -18.82 0.94 5.42
N ILE A 71 -18.02 1.43 4.47
CA ILE A 71 -18.52 2.02 3.23
C ILE A 71 -19.28 1.00 2.38
N LEU A 72 -18.77 -0.23 2.29
CA LEU A 72 -19.43 -1.32 1.56
C LEU A 72 -20.75 -1.74 2.23
N ASP A 73 -20.81 -1.76 3.57
CA ASP A 73 -22.05 -1.97 4.32
C ASP A 73 -23.09 -0.88 4.00
N LEU A 74 -22.68 0.39 4.03
CA LEU A 74 -23.56 1.52 3.68
C LEU A 74 -24.11 1.40 2.25
N ASP A 75 -23.24 1.09 1.28
CA ASP A 75 -23.63 0.91 -0.12
C ASP A 75 -24.62 -0.25 -0.29
N SER A 76 -24.37 -1.37 0.41
CA SER A 76 -25.27 -2.54 0.40
C SER A 76 -26.68 -2.22 0.93
N ARG A 77 -26.76 -1.28 1.87
CA ARG A 77 -28.02 -0.81 2.47
C ARG A 77 -28.66 0.32 1.65
N THR A 78 -28.18 0.57 0.43
CA THR A 78 -28.60 1.67 -0.46
C THR A 78 -28.40 3.07 0.11
N PHE A 79 -27.59 3.21 1.16
CA PHE A 79 -27.22 4.51 1.71
C PHE A 79 -25.95 5.00 1.04
N SER A 80 -26.06 6.11 0.31
CA SER A 80 -24.87 6.74 -0.26
C SER A 80 -23.95 7.21 0.89
N PRO A 81 -22.71 6.70 0.99
CA PRO A 81 -21.81 7.04 2.07
C PRO A 81 -21.49 8.55 2.01
N ARG A 82 -21.76 9.26 3.10
CA ARG A 82 -21.42 10.68 3.24
C ARG A 82 -20.00 10.81 3.77
N ILE A 83 -19.24 11.77 3.23
CA ILE A 83 -17.87 12.06 3.68
C ILE A 83 -17.83 12.29 5.20
N SER A 84 -18.79 13.06 5.74
CA SER A 84 -18.88 13.32 7.17
C SER A 84 -19.02 12.04 8.02
N GLY A 85 -19.86 11.09 7.59
CA GLY A 85 -20.04 9.83 8.32
C GLY A 85 -18.80 8.93 8.27
N VAL A 86 -18.07 8.97 7.15
CA VAL A 86 -16.80 8.26 7.00
C VAL A 86 -15.70 8.90 7.85
N GLU A 87 -15.65 10.24 7.91
CA GLU A 87 -14.72 10.99 8.76
C GLU A 87 -14.98 10.73 10.25
N ASP A 88 -16.25 10.74 10.67
CA ASP A 88 -16.65 10.43 12.04
C ASP A 88 -16.25 9.00 12.43
N MET A 89 -16.49 8.02 11.54
CA MET A 89 -16.08 6.63 11.75
C MET A 89 -14.55 6.49 11.85
N ALA A 90 -13.80 7.11 10.93
CA ALA A 90 -12.34 7.10 10.95
C ALA A 90 -11.78 7.74 12.23
N THR A 91 -12.40 8.83 12.68
CA THR A 91 -12.00 9.55 13.90
C THR A 91 -12.35 8.77 15.16
N ALA A 92 -13.56 8.19 15.23
CA ALA A 92 -14.00 7.36 16.35
C ALA A 92 -13.09 6.14 16.49
N HIS A 93 -12.78 5.47 15.38
CA HIS A 93 -11.91 4.30 15.39
C HIS A 93 -10.50 4.61 15.89
N ALA A 94 -9.91 5.75 15.46
CA ALA A 94 -8.62 6.21 15.98
C ALA A 94 -8.67 6.55 17.49
N CYS A 95 -9.84 6.91 18.02
CA CYS A 95 -10.05 7.22 19.44
C CYS A 95 -10.21 5.96 20.30
N TRP A 96 -10.87 4.92 19.78
CA TRP A 96 -11.09 3.65 20.50
C TRP A 96 -9.77 2.97 20.88
N TYR A 97 -8.81 2.87 19.96
CA TYR A 97 -7.50 2.28 20.28
C TYR A 97 -6.70 3.13 21.28
N LYS A 98 -6.77 4.47 21.18
CA LYS A 98 -6.11 5.36 22.14
C LYS A 98 -6.69 5.27 23.55
N LEU A 99 -8.00 5.09 23.68
CA LEU A 99 -8.66 4.91 24.97
C LEU A 99 -8.32 3.54 25.58
N VAL A 100 -8.39 2.46 24.79
CA VAL A 100 -8.05 1.10 25.25
C VAL A 100 -6.56 0.99 25.64
N ASP A 101 -5.64 1.57 24.86
CA ASP A 101 -4.21 1.60 25.21
C ASP A 101 -3.94 2.43 26.48
N LEU A 102 -4.66 3.55 26.68
CA LEU A 102 -4.58 4.34 27.92
C LEU A 102 -5.13 3.57 29.11
N GLU A 103 -6.21 2.81 28.94
CA GLU A 103 -6.85 2.03 30.00
C GLU A 103 -5.96 0.87 30.44
N ILE A 104 -5.29 0.20 29.50
CA ILE A 104 -4.32 -0.88 29.78
C ILE A 104 -3.08 -0.31 30.48
N HIS A 105 -2.53 0.83 30.04
CA HIS A 105 -1.40 1.48 30.72
C HIS A 105 -1.75 2.00 32.12
N TYR A 106 -2.95 2.57 32.28
CA TYR A 106 -3.42 3.08 33.57
C TYR A 106 -3.64 1.94 34.58
N ALA A 107 -4.15 0.79 34.14
CA ALA A 107 -4.29 -0.41 34.99
C ALA A 107 -2.94 -1.02 35.38
N ALA A 108 -1.95 -1.04 34.48
CA ALA A 108 -0.60 -1.55 34.74
C ALA A 108 0.23 -0.64 35.68
N SER A 109 -0.02 0.67 35.69
CA SER A 109 0.65 1.62 36.60
C SER A 109 0.12 1.56 38.05
N ARG A 110 -0.95 0.79 38.31
CA ARG A 110 -1.63 0.72 39.60
C ARG A 110 -1.53 -0.65 40.28
N ALA A 111 -0.82 -1.60 39.66
CA ALA A 111 -0.45 -2.89 40.22
C ALA A 111 0.96 -2.83 40.82
#